data_AF-A0A9D7GDM4-F1
#
_entry.id   AF-A0A9D7GDM4-F1
#
_cell.length_a   1.000
_cell.length_b   1.000
_cell.length_c   1.000
_cell.angle_alpha   90.00
_cell.angle_beta   90.00
_cell.angle_gamma   90.00
#
_symmetry.space_group_name_H-M   'P 1'
#
loop_
_entity.id
_entity.type
_entity.pdbx_description
1 polymer ?
#
loop_
_entity_poly.entity_id
_entity_poly.type
_entity_poly.pdbx_seq_one_letter_code
_entity_poly.pdbx_strand_id
1 'polypeptide(L)'
;MYRALNAVYKTAKRELSYYSIGGSNKNSNDYEDDVETEEIFIIAEKEMTEPKPTSASTNKKGKKNNTNVNDLTLIEGIGPKIQDLLNQAGILTFSDLSASSYDKVKSVLTSAGPRYNVHDPQTWIQQAKLAMNEKWDELRNLQQTLKKGR
;
A
#
# COMPACT_ATOMS: atom_id res chain seq x y z
N MET A 1 -19.43 20.78 18.90
CA MET A 1 -19.22 20.67 17.45
C MET A 1 -18.62 19.30 17.06
N TYR A 2 -19.35 18.19 17.27
CA TYR A 2 -18.95 16.84 16.84
C TYR A 2 -20.15 16.03 16.31
N ARG A 3 -21.06 16.69 15.58
CA ARG A 3 -22.27 16.07 15.02
C ARG A 3 -22.39 16.15 13.49
N ALA A 4 -21.37 16.67 12.80
CA ALA A 4 -21.44 16.91 11.35
C ALA A 4 -20.51 16.04 10.47
N LEU A 5 -19.68 15.16 11.04
CA LEU A 5 -18.79 14.29 10.25
C LEU A 5 -19.37 12.89 9.95
N ASN A 6 -20.39 12.45 10.68
CA ASN A 6 -21.06 11.16 10.42
C ASN A 6 -22.22 11.26 9.40
N ALA A 7 -22.59 12.45 8.95
CA ALA A 7 -23.65 12.62 7.97
C ALA A 7 -23.14 12.43 6.53
N VAL A 8 -21.92 12.88 6.20
CA VAL A 8 -21.37 12.75 4.84
C VAL A 8 -21.01 11.30 4.48
N TYR A 9 -20.59 10.49 5.46
CA TYR A 9 -20.28 9.06 5.22
C TYR A 9 -21.53 8.19 5.02
N LYS A 10 -22.71 8.65 5.49
CA LYS A 10 -23.97 7.92 5.33
C LYS A 10 -24.72 8.27 4.04
N THR A 11 -24.40 9.39 3.39
CA THR A 11 -24.97 9.79 2.09
C THR A 11 -24.20 9.23 0.90
N ALA A 12 -22.89 9.00 1.01
CA ALA A 12 -22.08 8.37 -0.05
C ALA A 12 -22.29 6.85 -0.20
N LYS A 13 -23.17 6.25 0.62
CA LYS A 13 -23.50 4.81 0.57
C LYS A 13 -24.96 4.52 0.19
N ARG A 14 -25.69 5.53 -0.30
CA ARG A 14 -27.10 5.38 -0.75
C ARG A 14 -27.36 5.73 -2.22
N GLU A 15 -26.34 6.08 -3.00
CA GLU A 15 -26.45 6.41 -4.44
C GLU A 15 -25.45 5.62 -5.30
N LEU A 16 -25.27 4.33 -4.98
CA LEU A 16 -24.79 3.29 -5.90
C LEU A 16 -25.56 1.99 -5.65
N SER A 17 -26.87 2.13 -5.42
CA SER A 17 -27.83 1.08 -5.79
C SER A 17 -27.98 1.13 -7.31
N TYR A 18 -28.20 -0.02 -7.94
CA TYR A 18 -28.41 -0.24 -9.38
C TYR A 18 -27.16 -0.54 -10.21
N TYR A 19 -26.52 -1.68 -9.95
CA TYR A 19 -26.27 -2.59 -11.07
C TYR A 19 -26.70 -4.01 -10.69
N SER A 20 -27.66 -4.49 -11.49
CA SER A 20 -28.41 -5.72 -11.35
C SER A 20 -27.51 -6.94 -11.53
N ILE A 21 -27.58 -7.89 -10.61
CA ILE A 21 -27.09 -9.25 -10.82
C ILE A 21 -28.12 -9.97 -11.67
N GLY A 22 -27.76 -10.25 -12.92
CA GLY A 22 -28.56 -11.11 -13.79
C GLY A 22 -27.76 -11.45 -15.05
N GLY A 23 -27.50 -12.74 -15.27
CA GLY A 23 -27.08 -13.20 -16.59
C GLY A 23 -26.00 -14.27 -16.57
N SER A 24 -26.43 -15.48 -16.24
CA SER A 24 -25.87 -16.77 -16.70
C SER A 24 -25.11 -16.69 -18.03
N ASN A 25 -23.90 -17.25 -18.05
CA ASN A 25 -23.23 -17.66 -19.28
C ASN A 25 -24.07 -18.78 -19.94
N LYS A 26 -24.79 -18.46 -21.02
CA LYS A 26 -25.34 -19.43 -21.96
C LYS A 26 -24.98 -19.02 -23.38
N ASN A 27 -24.14 -19.86 -23.97
CA ASN A 27 -23.89 -19.98 -25.38
C ASN A 27 -25.19 -20.40 -26.09
N SER A 28 -25.65 -19.64 -27.09
CA SER A 28 -26.16 -20.12 -28.40
C SER A 28 -27.06 -19.11 -29.11
N ASN A 29 -26.69 -18.85 -30.38
CA ASN A 29 -27.50 -18.49 -31.54
C ASN A 29 -28.07 -17.07 -31.71
N ASP A 30 -27.53 -16.44 -32.75
CA ASP A 30 -28.23 -15.96 -33.95
C ASP A 30 -29.38 -14.97 -33.77
N TYR A 31 -29.10 -13.68 -34.04
CA TYR A 31 -29.91 -12.87 -34.97
C TYR A 31 -29.14 -11.61 -35.39
N GLU A 32 -29.05 -11.40 -36.70
CA GLU A 32 -28.45 -10.24 -37.37
C GLU A 32 -29.35 -9.01 -37.24
N ASP A 33 -28.75 -7.83 -37.07
CA ASP A 33 -29.19 -6.60 -37.76
C ASP A 33 -28.14 -5.50 -37.54
N ASP A 34 -27.30 -5.35 -38.56
CA ASP A 34 -26.94 -4.15 -39.31
C ASP A 34 -26.97 -2.74 -38.67
N VAL A 35 -26.13 -1.91 -39.31
CA VAL A 35 -26.05 -0.45 -39.32
C VAL A 35 -25.12 0.12 -38.24
N GLU A 36 -23.82 0.11 -38.53
CA GLU A 36 -23.07 1.19 -39.22
C GLU A 36 -22.73 2.34 -38.27
N THR A 37 -21.43 2.48 -37.99
CA THR A 37 -20.57 3.62 -38.41
C THR A 37 -20.53 4.66 -37.29
N GLU A 38 -19.43 5.28 -36.94
CA GLU A 38 -18.05 5.38 -37.43
C GLU A 38 -17.26 5.78 -36.17
N GLU A 39 -16.06 5.27 -35.94
CA GLU A 39 -14.82 6.04 -36.07
C GLU A 39 -14.88 7.47 -35.43
N ILE A 40 -13.89 8.00 -34.73
CA ILE A 40 -12.47 8.00 -35.03
C ILE A 40 -11.72 8.52 -33.78
N PHE A 41 -10.51 8.01 -33.58
CA PHE A 41 -9.28 8.77 -33.39
C PHE A 41 -8.83 9.34 -32.01
N ILE A 42 -7.50 9.26 -31.87
CA ILE A 42 -6.55 10.13 -31.15
C ILE A 42 -5.92 9.58 -29.86
N ILE A 43 -4.82 8.87 -30.12
CA ILE A 43 -3.51 8.89 -29.47
C ILE A 43 -3.14 10.24 -28.83
N ALA A 44 -2.72 10.26 -27.56
CA ALA A 44 -1.61 11.06 -26.98
C ALA A 44 -1.73 11.07 -25.44
N GLU A 45 -0.86 10.37 -24.72
CA GLU A 45 0.30 10.93 -24.01
C GLU A 45 -0.01 11.92 -22.86
N LYS A 46 0.41 11.48 -21.66
CA LYS A 46 1.14 12.28 -20.64
C LYS A 46 0.34 13.25 -19.75
N GLU A 47 0.20 12.86 -18.47
CA GLU A 47 0.55 13.60 -17.24
C GLU A 47 -0.12 12.91 -16.02
N MET A 48 0.61 12.13 -15.23
CA MET A 48 1.21 12.58 -13.96
C MET A 48 0.38 13.65 -13.24
N THR A 49 -0.50 13.23 -12.33
CA THR A 49 -0.90 14.06 -11.19
C THR A 49 -0.90 13.23 -9.90
N GLU A 50 -0.04 13.65 -8.98
CA GLU A 50 0.09 13.17 -7.61
C GLU A 50 -1.18 13.49 -6.80
N PRO A 51 -1.65 12.59 -5.91
CA PRO A 51 -2.33 13.04 -4.72
C PRO A 51 -1.33 13.10 -3.56
N LYS A 52 -0.81 14.31 -3.33
CA LYS A 52 -0.38 14.75 -2.00
C LYS A 52 -1.61 14.68 -1.07
N PRO A 53 -1.48 14.07 0.12
CA PRO A 53 -1.79 14.88 1.29
C PRO A 53 -0.72 14.72 2.37
N THR A 54 -0.03 15.83 2.62
CA THR A 54 0.31 16.40 3.93
C THR A 54 0.39 15.42 5.12
N SER A 55 1.61 15.03 5.49
CA SER A 55 1.94 14.79 6.90
C SER A 55 3.02 15.79 7.30
N ALA A 56 2.65 16.71 8.18
CA ALA A 56 3.54 17.70 8.74
C ALA A 56 4.65 17.00 9.54
N SER A 57 5.84 16.97 8.93
CA SER A 57 7.07 16.53 9.57
C SER A 57 7.37 17.41 10.79
N THR A 58 7.25 16.85 11.98
CA THR A 58 7.93 17.40 13.17
C THR A 58 9.20 16.60 13.41
N ASN A 59 10.30 17.26 13.08
CA ASN A 59 11.67 16.84 13.25
C ASN A 59 12.03 16.66 14.74
N LYS A 60 12.60 15.51 15.15
CA LYS A 60 13.46 15.47 16.35
C LYS A 60 14.48 14.32 16.35
N LYS A 61 15.68 14.70 15.93
CA LYS A 61 17.03 14.28 16.38
C LYS A 61 17.07 13.49 17.71
N GLY A 62 17.74 12.32 17.69
CA GLY A 62 18.61 11.88 18.80
C GLY A 62 18.10 10.79 19.75
N LYS A 63 18.68 9.58 19.61
CA LYS A 63 19.20 8.67 20.64
C LYS A 63 18.33 8.35 21.88
N LYS A 64 18.13 7.02 22.07
CA LYS A 64 17.81 6.25 23.29
C LYS A 64 16.34 6.14 23.72
N ASN A 65 15.87 4.88 23.65
CA ASN A 65 15.04 4.20 24.65
C ASN A 65 13.64 4.77 24.95
N ASN A 66 12.87 5.09 23.91
CA ASN A 66 11.42 4.98 24.00
C ASN A 66 11.02 3.76 23.19
N THR A 67 10.12 2.94 23.73
CA THR A 67 9.35 1.95 22.99
C THR A 67 8.66 2.66 21.83
N ASN A 68 9.39 2.81 20.73
CA ASN A 68 8.94 3.56 19.57
C ASN A 68 7.87 2.69 18.93
N VAL A 69 6.64 3.17 18.97
CA VAL A 69 5.49 2.58 18.27
C VAL A 69 5.76 2.45 16.76
N ASN A 70 6.86 3.04 16.28
CA ASN A 70 7.32 3.05 14.89
C ASN A 70 8.67 2.35 14.70
N ASP A 71 9.08 1.46 15.61
CA ASP A 71 10.33 0.71 15.47
C ASP A 71 10.21 -0.32 14.33
N LEU A 72 10.74 0.03 13.15
CA LEU A 72 10.73 -0.84 11.96
C LEU A 72 11.47 -2.16 12.20
N THR A 73 12.31 -2.28 13.23
CA THR A 73 12.94 -3.56 13.59
C THR A 73 11.96 -4.62 14.08
N LEU A 74 10.70 -4.27 14.36
CA LEU A 74 9.64 -5.25 14.64
C LEU A 74 9.21 -6.04 13.39
N ILE A 75 9.62 -5.61 12.20
CA ILE A 75 9.39 -6.31 10.94
C ILE A 75 10.51 -7.30 10.67
N GLU A 76 10.17 -8.56 10.42
CA GLU A 76 11.13 -9.61 10.15
C GLU A 76 11.96 -9.31 8.91
N GLY A 77 13.29 -9.36 9.06
CA GLY A 77 14.26 -9.02 8.03
C GLY A 77 14.72 -7.56 8.05
N ILE A 78 14.11 -6.68 8.86
CA ILE A 78 14.60 -5.31 9.07
C ILE A 78 15.47 -5.27 10.32
N GLY A 79 16.79 -5.30 10.12
CA GLY A 79 17.75 -5.03 11.20
C GLY A 79 18.00 -3.53 11.42
N PRO A 80 18.71 -3.13 12.50
CA PRO A 80 18.99 -1.73 12.81
C PRO A 80 19.61 -0.94 11.64
N LYS A 81 20.47 -1.58 10.84
CA LYS A 81 21.08 -0.95 9.67
C LYS A 81 20.12 -0.72 8.52
N ILE A 82 19.18 -1.63 8.30
CA ILE A 82 18.16 -1.46 7.27
C ILE A 82 17.17 -0.38 7.70
N GLN A 83 16.78 -0.36 8.97
CA GLN A 83 15.98 0.73 9.53
C GLN A 83 16.68 2.09 9.34
N ASP A 84 17.99 2.19 9.62
CA ASP A 84 18.74 3.43 9.39
C ASP A 84 18.70 3.88 7.92
N LEU A 85 18.78 2.94 6.96
CA LEU A 85 18.70 3.23 5.52
C LEU A 85 17.30 3.70 5.11
N LEU A 86 16.26 3.04 5.60
CA LEU A 86 14.87 3.41 5.35
C LEU A 86 14.55 4.78 5.94
N ASN A 87 15.04 5.04 7.16
CA ASN A 87 14.89 6.34 7.82
C ASN A 87 15.57 7.46 7.02
N GLN A 88 16.77 7.21 6.48
CA GLN A 88 17.46 8.15 5.59
C GLN A 88 16.68 8.43 4.30
N ALA A 89 15.90 7.46 3.82
CA ALA A 89 14.99 7.60 2.68
C ALA A 89 13.61 8.18 3.05
N GLY A 90 13.42 8.64 4.29
CA GLY A 90 12.18 9.24 4.78
C GLY A 90 11.08 8.24 5.14
N ILE A 91 11.41 6.95 5.26
CA ILE A 91 10.49 5.90 5.71
C ILE A 91 10.76 5.66 7.19
N LEU A 92 10.01 6.34 8.07
CA LEU A 92 10.29 6.40 9.51
C LEU A 92 9.34 5.55 10.36
N THR A 93 8.15 5.24 9.82
CA THR A 93 7.06 4.60 10.55
C THR A 93 6.49 3.39 9.80
N PHE A 94 5.71 2.56 10.50
CA PHE A 94 4.98 1.46 9.85
C PHE A 94 4.03 1.97 8.78
N SER A 95 3.40 3.13 9.01
CA SER A 95 2.55 3.79 8.02
C SER A 95 3.36 4.13 6.76
N ASP A 96 4.51 4.79 6.91
CA ASP A 96 5.36 5.17 5.77
C ASP A 96 5.83 3.96 4.97
N LEU A 97 6.22 2.88 5.66
CA LEU A 97 6.69 1.67 5.01
C LEU A 97 5.55 0.93 4.31
N SER A 98 4.37 0.85 4.93
CA SER A 98 3.19 0.22 4.34
C SER A 98 2.62 0.96 3.13
N ALA A 99 2.82 2.28 3.07
CA ALA A 99 2.42 3.14 1.96
C ALA A 99 3.50 3.27 0.88
N SER A 100 4.72 2.79 1.14
CA SER A 100 5.81 2.82 0.16
C SER A 100 5.61 1.77 -0.92
N SER A 101 6.05 2.08 -2.14
CA SER A 101 6.08 1.10 -3.23
C SER A 101 7.23 0.12 -3.05
N TYR A 102 7.07 -1.08 -3.61
CA TYR A 102 8.12 -2.09 -3.69
C TYR A 102 9.41 -1.52 -4.28
N ASP A 103 9.31 -0.80 -5.41
CA ASP A 103 10.45 -0.23 -6.11
C ASP A 103 11.20 0.81 -5.29
N LYS A 104 10.47 1.66 -4.54
CA LYS A 104 11.09 2.64 -3.63
C LYS A 104 11.92 1.93 -2.57
N VAL A 105 11.35 0.93 -1.89
CA VAL A 105 12.09 0.20 -0.85
C VAL A 105 13.26 -0.58 -1.46
N LYS A 106 13.07 -1.22 -2.62
CA LYS A 106 14.11 -1.98 -3.31
C LYS A 106 15.28 -1.11 -3.77
N SER A 107 14.98 0.08 -4.29
CA SER A 107 16.01 1.04 -4.73
C SER A 107 16.87 1.55 -3.58
N VAL A 108 16.27 1.79 -2.40
CA VAL A 108 17.03 2.15 -1.18
C VAL A 108 18.01 1.05 -0.80
N LEU A 109 17.57 -0.22 -0.79
CA LEU A 109 18.44 -1.35 -0.47
C LEU A 109 19.55 -1.55 -1.50
N THR A 110 19.20 -1.43 -2.78
CA THR A 110 20.16 -1.62 -3.89
C THR A 110 21.23 -0.54 -3.87
N SER A 111 20.85 0.71 -3.59
CA SER A 111 21.79 1.83 -3.44
C SER A 111 22.75 1.65 -2.25
N ALA A 112 22.31 0.93 -1.20
CA ALA A 112 23.14 0.62 -0.04
C ALA A 112 24.08 -0.58 -0.26
N GLY A 113 23.85 -1.38 -1.31
CA GLY A 113 24.71 -2.47 -1.75
C GLY A 113 24.06 -3.87 -1.68
N PRO A 114 24.63 -4.85 -2.39
CA PRO A 114 24.01 -6.16 -2.65
C PRO A 114 23.71 -6.97 -1.38
N ARG A 115 24.47 -6.75 -0.30
CA ARG A 115 24.25 -7.41 1.00
C ARG A 115 22.86 -7.17 1.60
N TYR A 116 22.20 -6.06 1.24
CA TYR A 116 20.88 -5.71 1.76
C TYR A 116 19.74 -6.24 0.90
N ASN A 117 20.05 -6.83 -0.26
CA ASN A 117 19.07 -7.31 -1.24
C ASN A 117 18.59 -8.76 -1.01
N VAL A 118 18.96 -9.37 0.11
CA VAL A 118 18.61 -10.76 0.48
C VAL A 118 17.17 -10.92 0.96
N HIS A 119 16.54 -9.82 1.37
CA HIS A 119 15.17 -9.80 1.84
C HIS A 119 14.22 -9.32 0.74
N ASP A 120 12.93 -9.64 0.89
CA ASP A 120 11.88 -9.23 -0.02
C ASP A 120 11.12 -8.01 0.54
N PRO A 121 11.27 -6.82 -0.07
CA PRO A 121 10.53 -5.62 0.32
C PRO A 121 9.02 -5.78 0.38
N GLN A 122 8.43 -6.67 -0.43
CA GLN A 122 6.99 -6.87 -0.46
C GLN A 122 6.48 -7.42 0.87
N THR A 123 7.22 -8.36 1.45
CA THR A 123 6.88 -8.94 2.77
C THR A 123 6.99 -7.90 3.88
N TRP A 124 7.87 -6.91 3.75
CA TRP A 124 8.00 -5.82 4.73
C TRP A 124 6.84 -4.86 4.66
N ILE A 125 6.38 -4.50 3.47
CA ILE A 125 5.19 -3.66 3.27
C ILE A 125 3.95 -4.33 3.89
N GLN A 126 3.79 -5.64 3.69
CA GLN A 126 2.70 -6.42 4.29
C GLN A 126 2.78 -6.46 5.83
N GLN A 127 3.96 -6.74 6.39
CA GLN A 127 4.18 -6.74 7.83
C GLN A 127 3.94 -5.35 8.45
N ALA A 128 4.43 -4.29 7.81
CA ALA A 128 4.21 -2.91 8.22
C ALA A 128 2.71 -2.56 8.24
N LYS A 129 1.95 -3.05 7.25
CA LYS A 129 0.48 -2.89 7.22
C LYS A 129 -0.20 -3.55 8.43
N LEU A 130 0.26 -4.71 8.87
CA LEU A 130 -0.28 -5.35 10.07
C LEU A 130 0.13 -4.59 11.34
N ALA A 131 1.40 -4.19 11.43
CA ALA A 131 1.93 -3.44 12.57
C ALA A 131 1.23 -2.08 12.76
N MET A 132 1.00 -1.31 11.69
CA MET A 132 0.29 -0.02 11.79
C MET A 132 -1.18 -0.16 12.22
N ASN A 133 -1.78 -1.33 11.97
CA ASN A 133 -3.15 -1.64 12.37
C ASN A 133 -3.21 -2.36 13.74
N GLU A 134 -2.07 -2.43 14.46
CA GLU A 134 -1.94 -3.10 15.75
C GLU A 134 -2.36 -4.58 15.72
N LYS A 135 -2.32 -5.21 14.55
CA LYS A 135 -2.66 -6.62 14.31
C LYS A 135 -1.48 -7.53 14.65
N TRP A 136 -1.04 -7.47 15.91
CA TRP A 136 0.19 -8.14 16.36
C TRP A 136 0.12 -9.67 16.25
N ASP A 137 -1.05 -10.27 16.45
CA ASP A 137 -1.22 -11.73 16.32
C ASP A 137 -1.16 -12.17 14.85
N GLU A 138 -1.79 -11.43 13.94
CA GLU A 138 -1.68 -11.68 12.49
C GLU A 138 -0.23 -11.48 12.03
N LEU A 139 0.47 -10.47 12.55
CA LEU A 139 1.87 -10.21 12.25
C LEU A 139 2.75 -11.39 12.68
N ARG A 140 2.58 -11.90 13.91
CA ARG A 140 3.33 -13.06 14.41
C ARG A 140 3.08 -14.29 13.54
N ASN A 141 1.83 -14.55 13.17
CA ASN A 141 1.48 -15.68 12.29
C ASN A 141 2.17 -15.55 10.93
N LEU A 142 2.13 -14.35 10.32
CA LEU A 142 2.83 -14.08 9.07
C LEU A 142 4.35 -14.27 9.21
N GLN A 143 4.95 -13.83 10.30
CA GLN A 143 6.38 -14.00 10.53
C GLN A 143 6.76 -15.48 10.69
N GLN A 144 5.92 -16.28 11.35
CA GLN A 144 6.14 -17.72 11.47
C GLN A 144 6.07 -18.44 10.12
N THR A 145 5.10 -18.09 9.27
CA THR A 145 4.99 -18.70 7.93
C THR A 145 6.19 -18.34 7.05
N LEU A 146 6.65 -17.09 7.09
CA LEU A 146 7.84 -16.62 6.36
C LEU A 146 9.13 -17.31 6.81
N LYS A 147 9.25 -17.64 8.10
CA LYS A 147 10.41 -18.38 8.65
C LYS A 147 10.40 -19.86 8.28
N LYS A 148 9.22 -20.49 8.23
CA LYS A 148 9.08 -21.92 7.93
C LYS A 148 9.37 -22.26 6.46
N GLY A 149 9.20 -21.30 5.55
CA GLY A 149 9.38 -21.48 4.11
C GLY A 149 10.76 -21.09 3.55
N ARG A 150 11.70 -20.68 4.40
CA ARG A 150 13.10 -20.36 4.04
C ARG A 150 14.02 -21.46 4.53
#